data_AF-A0A840ZQJ5-F1
#
_entry.id   AF-A0A840ZQJ5-F1
#
_cell.length_a   1.000
_cell.length_b   1.000
_cell.length_c   1.000
_cell.angle_alpha   90.00
_cell.angle_beta   90.00
_cell.angle_gamma   90.00
#
_symmetry.space_group_name_H-M   'P 1'
#
loop_
_entity.id
_entity.type
_entity.pdbx_description
1 polymer ?
#
loop_
_entity_poly.entity_id
_entity_poly.type
_entity_poly.pdbx_seq_one_letter_code
_entity_poly.pdbx_strand_id
1 'polypeptide(L)'
;MAGRSVSGDVDDAVAARLASVAQAESRTPASLVSQAVDFYTALPEVARRAMRRLDDHATGEERRWLESELVRLFLRADFSLTQRLMVEEVAATLPKSTDEADLEATARDWTAPSKS
;
A
#
# COMPACT_ATOMS: atom_id res chain seq x y z
N MET A 1 -4.85 -15.03 -16.98
CA MET A 1 -5.94 -15.68 -16.22
C MET A 1 -7.24 -14.96 -16.54
N ALA A 2 -8.26 -15.68 -16.98
CA ALA A 2 -9.54 -15.08 -17.36
C ALA A 2 -10.30 -14.63 -16.10
N GLY A 3 -10.31 -13.32 -15.84
CA GLY A 3 -11.13 -12.74 -14.78
C GLY A 3 -12.61 -12.85 -15.16
N ARG A 4 -13.45 -13.35 -14.24
CA ARG A 4 -14.91 -13.23 -14.38
C ARG A 4 -15.28 -11.76 -14.26
N SER A 5 -15.96 -11.21 -15.26
CA SER A 5 -16.40 -9.81 -15.25
C SER A 5 -17.61 -9.63 -14.33
N VAL A 6 -17.51 -8.71 -13.39
CA VAL A 6 -18.66 -8.19 -12.62
C VAL A 6 -19.06 -6.86 -13.24
N SER A 7 -20.27 -6.77 -13.79
CA SER A 7 -20.82 -5.51 -14.26
C SER A 7 -21.51 -4.80 -13.10
N GLY A 8 -21.10 -3.56 -12.82
CA GLY A 8 -21.73 -2.68 -11.86
C GLY A 8 -21.99 -1.33 -12.51
N ASP A 9 -23.15 -0.75 -12.22
CA ASP A 9 -23.46 0.62 -12.62
C ASP A 9 -22.91 1.58 -11.56
N VAL A 10 -22.24 2.65 -11.99
CA VAL A 10 -21.62 3.64 -11.11
C VAL A 10 -21.86 5.02 -11.69
N ASP A 11 -22.07 6.01 -10.82
CA ASP A 11 -22.26 7.39 -11.27
C ASP A 11 -21.06 7.89 -12.08
N ASP A 12 -21.32 8.67 -13.13
CA ASP A 12 -20.28 9.24 -14.01
C ASP A 12 -19.19 9.98 -13.23
N ALA A 13 -19.57 10.67 -12.13
CA ALA A 13 -18.62 11.37 -11.27
C ALA A 13 -17.67 10.41 -10.53
N VAL A 14 -18.13 9.22 -10.13
CA VAL A 14 -17.28 8.18 -9.54
C VAL A 14 -16.39 7.57 -10.61
N ALA A 15 -16.93 7.26 -11.79
CA ALA A 15 -16.15 6.74 -12.91
C ALA A 15 -15.02 7.68 -13.33
N ALA A 16 -15.30 8.99 -13.44
CA ALA A 16 -14.31 10.00 -13.77
C ALA A 16 -13.20 10.11 -12.71
N ARG A 17 -13.55 10.09 -11.43
CA ARG A 17 -12.55 10.09 -10.33
C ARG A 17 -11.69 8.84 -10.36
N LEU A 18 -12.29 7.67 -10.54
CA LEU A 18 -11.58 6.40 -10.63
C LEU A 18 -10.58 6.41 -11.80
N ALA A 19 -11.00 6.90 -12.97
CA ALA A 19 -10.12 7.02 -14.14
C ALA A 19 -8.93 7.95 -13.89
N SER A 20 -9.16 9.08 -13.23
CA SER A 20 -8.11 10.03 -12.86
C SER A 20 -7.08 9.41 -11.90
N VAL A 21 -7.54 8.73 -10.85
CA VAL A 21 -6.66 8.03 -9.90
C VAL A 21 -5.89 6.91 -10.59
N ALA A 22 -6.55 6.11 -11.42
CA ALA A 22 -5.92 5.04 -12.19
C ALA A 22 -4.79 5.57 -13.07
N GLN A 23 -5.01 6.69 -13.76
CA GLN A 23 -3.99 7.35 -14.56
C GLN A 23 -2.81 7.84 -13.72
N ALA A 24 -3.07 8.50 -12.59
CA ALA A 24 -2.03 9.01 -11.70
C ALA A 24 -1.15 7.87 -11.12
N GLU A 25 -1.75 6.72 -10.83
CA GLU A 25 -1.04 5.55 -10.31
C GLU A 25 -0.44 4.63 -11.39
N SER A 26 -0.61 4.95 -12.68
CA SER A 26 -0.24 4.05 -13.80
C SER A 26 -0.87 2.66 -13.70
N ARG A 27 -2.14 2.61 -13.26
CA ARG A 27 -2.93 1.38 -13.08
C ARG A 27 -4.19 1.42 -13.94
N THR A 28 -4.84 0.27 -14.10
CA THR A 28 -6.15 0.23 -14.77
C THR A 28 -7.27 0.46 -13.74
N PRO A 29 -8.39 1.10 -14.12
CA PRO A 29 -9.57 1.21 -13.25
C PRO A 29 -10.03 -0.15 -12.68
N ALA A 30 -9.97 -1.19 -13.52
CA ALA A 30 -10.31 -2.56 -13.11
C ALA A 30 -9.39 -3.09 -11.99
N SER A 31 -8.08 -2.80 -12.05
CA SER A 31 -7.15 -3.18 -10.97
C SER A 31 -7.49 -2.50 -9.65
N LEU A 32 -7.88 -1.22 -9.68
CA LEU A 32 -8.25 -0.48 -8.48
C LEU A 32 -9.54 -1.02 -7.87
N VAL A 33 -10.56 -1.26 -8.70
CA VAL A 33 -11.82 -1.88 -8.27
C VAL A 33 -11.57 -3.26 -7.67
N SER A 34 -10.76 -4.10 -8.33
CA SER A 34 -10.41 -5.42 -7.80
C SER A 34 -9.75 -5.33 -6.43
N GLN A 35 -8.82 -4.39 -6.24
CA GLN A 35 -8.16 -4.20 -4.95
C GLN A 35 -9.12 -3.66 -3.88
N ALA A 36 -10.01 -2.73 -4.23
CA ALA A 36 -11.00 -2.19 -3.30
C ALA A 36 -12.00 -3.27 -2.84
N VAL A 37 -12.44 -4.14 -3.75
CA VAL A 37 -13.32 -5.28 -3.43
C VAL A 37 -12.59 -6.29 -2.53
N ASP A 38 -11.36 -6.64 -2.87
CA ASP A 38 -10.54 -7.55 -2.05
C ASP A 38 -10.34 -6.98 -0.63
N PHE A 39 -9.97 -5.71 -0.52
CA PHE A 39 -9.86 -5.01 0.76
C PHE A 39 -11.16 -5.07 1.55
N TYR A 40 -12.29 -4.66 0.97
CA TYR A 40 -13.57 -4.64 1.67
C TYR A 40 -14.00 -6.04 2.14
N THR A 41 -13.80 -7.06 1.32
CA THR A 41 -14.21 -8.43 1.63
C THR A 41 -13.29 -9.09 2.67
N ALA A 42 -12.01 -8.71 2.72
CA ALA A 42 -11.06 -9.16 3.74
C ALA A 42 -11.31 -8.56 5.14
N LEU A 43 -12.03 -7.44 5.25
CA LEU A 43 -12.32 -6.81 6.54
C LEU A 43 -13.15 -7.71 7.46
N PRO A 44 -12.91 -7.71 8.78
CA PRO A 44 -13.81 -8.35 9.75
C PRO A 44 -15.24 -7.78 9.66
N GLU A 45 -16.24 -8.60 10.00
CA GLU A 45 -17.65 -8.18 9.92
C GLU A 45 -17.94 -6.90 10.70
N VAL A 46 -17.34 -6.76 11.89
CA VAL A 46 -17.48 -5.57 12.75
C VAL A 46 -17.00 -4.31 12.02
N ALA A 47 -15.89 -4.38 11.29
CA ALA A 47 -15.36 -3.27 10.52
C ALA A 47 -16.28 -2.92 9.34
N ARG A 48 -16.75 -3.92 8.58
CA ARG A 48 -17.72 -3.70 7.48
C ARG A 48 -19.01 -3.05 7.99
N ARG A 49 -19.50 -3.47 9.15
CA ARG A 49 -20.70 -2.90 9.78
C ARG A 49 -20.47 -1.45 10.22
N ALA A 50 -19.32 -1.16 10.82
CA ALA A 50 -18.95 0.20 11.19
C ALA A 50 -18.84 1.13 9.96
N MET A 51 -18.21 0.67 8.88
CA MET A 51 -18.13 1.43 7.62
C MET A 51 -19.51 1.77 7.07
N ARG A 52 -20.42 0.78 6.96
CA ARG A 52 -21.80 1.06 6.51
C ARG A 52 -22.53 2.08 7.38
N ARG A 53 -22.39 1.97 8.70
CA ARG A 53 -23.01 2.93 9.63
C ARG A 53 -22.46 4.35 9.43
N LEU A 54 -21.16 4.48 9.20
CA LEU A 54 -20.53 5.76 8.89
C LEU A 54 -21.02 6.28 7.53
N ASP A 55 -21.19 5.41 6.55
CA ASP A 55 -21.70 5.83 5.24
C ASP A 55 -23.14 6.34 5.31
N ASP A 56 -24.00 5.68 6.08
CA ASP A 56 -25.41 6.03 6.18
C ASP A 56 -25.67 7.25 7.06
N HIS A 57 -24.81 7.50 8.06
CA HIS A 57 -25.13 8.44 9.14
C HIS A 57 -24.06 9.48 9.48
N ALA A 58 -22.82 9.35 9.01
CA ALA A 58 -21.78 10.30 9.38
C ALA A 58 -22.04 11.67 8.75
N THR A 59 -21.90 12.69 9.57
CA THR A 59 -21.83 14.08 9.12
C THR A 59 -20.59 14.31 8.27
N GLY A 60 -20.59 15.39 7.48
CA GLY A 60 -19.40 15.76 6.70
C GLY A 60 -18.16 16.03 7.56
N GLU A 61 -18.33 16.45 8.81
CA GLU A 61 -17.22 16.64 9.76
C GLU A 61 -16.66 15.31 10.24
N GLU A 62 -17.51 14.38 10.66
CA GLU A 62 -17.10 13.04 11.09
C GLU A 62 -16.41 12.26 9.94
N ARG A 63 -16.86 12.44 8.70
CA ARG A 63 -16.20 11.87 7.51
C ARG A 63 -14.79 12.42 7.33
N ARG A 64 -14.61 13.74 7.37
CA ARG A 64 -13.28 14.37 7.26
C ARG A 64 -12.34 13.97 8.40
N TRP A 65 -12.88 13.85 9.61
CA TRP A 65 -12.13 13.35 10.75
C TRP A 65 -11.66 11.91 10.52
N LEU A 66 -12.55 11.02 10.07
CA LEU A 66 -12.22 9.64 9.76
C LEU A 66 -11.16 9.54 8.64
N GLU A 67 -11.32 10.30 7.56
CA GLU A 67 -10.34 10.38 6.46
C GLU A 67 -8.96 10.79 6.99
N SER A 68 -8.89 11.77 7.90
CA SER A 68 -7.65 12.21 8.52
C SER A 68 -7.01 11.11 9.38
N GLU A 69 -7.80 10.36 10.14
CA GLU A 69 -7.32 9.23 10.94
C GLU A 69 -6.83 8.08 10.06
N LEU A 70 -7.49 7.80 8.93
CA LEU A 70 -7.04 6.80 7.96
C LEU A 70 -5.70 7.19 7.34
N VAL A 71 -5.51 8.45 6.96
CA VAL A 71 -4.22 8.94 6.45
C VAL A 71 -3.11 8.74 7.49
N ARG A 72 -3.34 9.10 8.76
CA ARG A 72 -2.38 8.89 9.84
C ARG A 72 -2.03 7.42 10.02
N LEU A 73 -3.03 6.55 9.97
CA LEU A 73 -2.84 5.11 10.08
C LEU A 73 -1.97 4.56 8.94
N PHE A 74 -2.28 4.96 7.69
CA PHE A 74 -1.51 4.52 6.53
C PHE A 74 -0.06 5.00 6.57
N LEU A 75 0.17 6.28 6.86
CA LEU A 75 1.53 6.82 6.96
C LEU A 75 2.35 6.12 8.05
N ARG A 76 1.73 5.81 9.20
CA ARG A 76 2.40 5.08 10.28
C ARG A 76 2.76 3.66 9.86
N ALA A 77 1.84 2.96 9.20
CA ALA A 77 2.06 1.60 8.72
C ALA A 77 3.16 1.57 7.65
N ASP A 78 3.12 2.50 6.69
CA ASP A 78 4.10 2.64 5.62
C ASP A 78 5.50 2.97 6.16
N PHE A 79 5.60 3.88 7.13
CA PHE A 79 6.85 4.18 7.80
C PHE A 79 7.43 2.94 8.50
N SER A 80 6.58 2.18 9.20
CA SER A 80 7.01 0.96 9.89
C SER A 80 7.46 -0.14 8.92
N LEU A 81 6.76 -0.27 7.78
CA LEU A 81 7.14 -1.18 6.70
C LEU A 81 8.49 -0.76 6.10
N THR A 82 8.67 0.51 5.80
CA THR A 82 9.92 1.07 5.27
C THR A 82 11.08 0.81 6.21
N GLN A 83 10.92 1.07 7.51
CA GLN A 83 11.95 0.77 8.51
C GLN A 83 12.34 -0.70 8.50
N ARG A 84 11.36 -1.61 8.46
CA ARG A 84 11.62 -3.05 8.40
C ARG A 84 12.38 -3.44 7.14
N LEU A 85 11.95 -2.94 5.97
CA LEU A 85 12.61 -3.23 4.69
C LEU A 85 14.03 -2.67 4.65
N MET A 86 14.27 -1.48 5.21
CA MET A 86 15.62 -0.91 5.33
C MET A 86 16.51 -1.75 6.24
N VAL A 87 15.99 -2.23 7.37
CA VAL A 87 16.76 -3.13 8.27
C VAL A 87 17.09 -4.44 7.58
N GLU A 88 16.15 -5.02 6.83
CA GLU A 88 16.37 -6.24 6.05
C GLU A 88 17.47 -6.04 4.98
N GLU A 89 17.44 -4.92 4.25
CA GLU A 89 18.45 -4.57 3.24
C GLU A 89 19.83 -4.33 3.87
N VAL A 90 19.90 -3.60 4.98
CA VAL A 90 21.14 -3.35 5.71
C VAL A 90 21.69 -4.66 6.29
N ALA A 91 20.84 -5.51 6.88
CA ALA A 91 21.27 -6.82 7.38
C ALA A 91 21.79 -7.74 6.26
N ALA A 92 21.23 -7.65 5.06
CA ALA A 92 21.70 -8.41 3.90
C ALA A 92 23.07 -7.94 3.38
N THR A 93 23.42 -6.67 3.61
CA THR A 93 24.66 -6.03 3.16
C THR A 93 25.75 -5.95 4.23
N LEU A 94 25.43 -6.24 5.49
CA LEU A 94 26.42 -6.30 6.57
C LEU A 94 27.28 -7.57 6.50
N PRO A 95 28.56 -7.48 6.87
CA PRO A 95 29.45 -8.65 6.92
C PRO A 95 28.93 -9.68 7.93
N LYS A 96 28.93 -10.95 7.53
CA LYS A 96 28.35 -12.07 8.30
C LYS A 96 29.16 -12.42 9.56
N SER A 97 30.40 -11.95 9.64
CA SER A 97 31.28 -12.08 10.79
C SER A 97 32.16 -10.84 10.94
N THR A 98 32.79 -10.69 12.10
CA THR A 98 33.80 -9.65 12.37
C THR A 98 35.19 -10.04 11.91
N ASP A 99 35.35 -11.15 11.19
CA ASP A 99 36.65 -11.60 10.71
C ASP A 99 37.14 -10.67 9.60
N GLU A 100 38.43 -10.33 9.64
CA GLU A 100 39.03 -9.33 8.75
C GLU A 100 38.85 -9.67 7.26
N ALA A 101 38.80 -10.95 6.92
CA ALA A 101 38.53 -11.44 5.57
C ALA A 101 37.08 -11.17 5.09
N ASP A 102 36.09 -11.30 5.97
CA ASP A 102 34.67 -11.03 5.65
C ASP A 102 34.40 -9.51 5.57
N LEU A 103 35.10 -8.73 6.41
CA LEU A 103 35.07 -7.27 6.38
C LEU A 103 35.65 -6.73 5.07
N GLU A 104 36.81 -7.25 4.63
CA GLU A 104 37.41 -6.85 3.35
C GLU A 104 36.58 -7.30 2.14
N ALA A 105 36.00 -8.51 2.17
CA ALA A 105 35.15 -9.00 1.09
C ALA A 105 33.91 -8.12 0.88
N THR A 106 33.26 -7.73 1.98
CA THR A 106 32.09 -6.84 1.95
C THR A 106 32.46 -5.42 1.51
N ALA A 107 33.62 -4.90 1.93
CA ALA A 107 34.11 -3.58 1.50
C ALA A 107 34.45 -3.50 0.00
N ARG A 108 34.94 -4.60 -0.60
CA ARG A 108 35.18 -4.68 -2.05
C ARG A 108 33.88 -4.69 -2.85
N ASP A 109 32.83 -5.33 -2.34
CA ASP A 109 31.52 -5.37 -2.99
C ASP A 109 30.87 -3.97 -3.03
N TRP A 110 31.02 -3.19 -1.95
CA TRP A 110 30.54 -1.80 -1.86
C TRP A 110 31.32 -0.81 -2.73
N THR A 111 32.58 -1.09 -3.06
CA THR A 111 33.43 -0.21 -3.87
C THR A 111 33.46 -0.60 -5.36
N ALA A 112 32.87 -1.73 -5.72
CA ALA A 112 32.70 -2.12 -7.10
C ALA A 112 31.65 -1.22 -7.79
N PRO A 113 31.91 -0.69 -9.00
CA PRO A 113 30.94 0.13 -9.71
C PRO A 113 29.69 -0.71 -10.01
N SER A 114 28.51 -0.19 -9.65
CA SER A 114 27.27 -0.91 -9.92
C SER A 114 27.17 -1.15 -11.43
N LYS A 115 26.99 -2.42 -11.82
CA LYS A 115 26.77 -2.78 -13.22
C LYS A 115 25.39 -2.23 -13.62
N SER A 116 25.40 -1.04 -14.21
CA SER A 116 24.30 -0.48 -15.01
C SER A 116 23.99 -1.35 -16.22
#